data_AF-A0A267HUF4-F1
#
_entry.id   AF-A0A267HUF4-F1
#
_cell.length_a   1.000
_cell.length_b   1.000
_cell.length_c   1.000
_cell.angle_alpha   90.00
_cell.angle_beta   90.00
_cell.angle_gamma   90.00
#
_symmetry.space_group_name_H-M   'P 1'
#
loop_
_entity.id
_entity.type
_entity.pdbx_description
1 polymer ?
#
loop_
_entity_poly.entity_id
_entity_poly.type
_entity_poly.pdbx_seq_one_letter_code
_entity_poly.pdbx_strand_id
1 'polypeptide(L)' 'MNELQYENNLALLGQLRDQLQRLEETDYMTAYYKGYSASGATLEEIKEEMQMLEAQIHKLEEELDDFEW' A
#
# COMPACT_ATOMS: atom_id res chain seq x y z
N MET A 1 -1.65 -19.56 10.39
CA MET A 1 -0.34 -19.05 9.94
C MET A 1 0.75 -19.69 10.79
N ASN A 2 2.01 -19.78 10.34
CA ASN A 2 3.14 -20.16 11.21
C ASN A 2 4.05 -18.94 11.48
N GLU A 3 4.96 -19.04 12.45
CA GLU A 3 5.82 -17.92 12.87
C GLU A 3 6.60 -17.29 11.71
N LEU A 4 7.21 -18.10 10.83
CA LEU A 4 7.94 -17.58 9.66
C LEU A 4 7.01 -16.84 8.68
N GLN A 5 5.81 -17.36 8.44
CA GLN A 5 4.82 -16.70 7.60
C GLN A 5 4.33 -15.40 8.22
N TYR A 6 4.15 -15.37 9.54
CA TYR A 6 3.76 -14.16 10.29
C TYR A 6 4.80 -13.05 10.15
N GLU A 7 6.09 -13.36 10.37
CA GLU A 7 7.16 -12.39 10.21
C GLU A 7 7.25 -11.85 8.77
N ASN A 8 7.09 -12.71 7.77
CA ASN A 8 7.09 -12.29 6.37
C ASN A 8 5.88 -11.40 6.03
N ASN A 9 4.68 -11.77 6.51
CA ASN A 9 3.48 -10.97 6.31
C ASN A 9 3.59 -9.62 7.03
N LEU A 10 4.18 -9.56 8.22
CA LEU A 10 4.43 -8.30 8.93
C LEU A 10 5.42 -7.40 8.17
N ALA A 11 6.50 -7.97 7.61
CA ALA A 11 7.45 -7.23 6.80
C ALA A 11 6.79 -6.69 5.51
N LEU A 12 5.98 -7.52 4.84
CA LEU A 12 5.21 -7.11 3.66
C LEU A 12 4.23 -5.99 3.98
N LEU A 13 3.52 -6.06 5.11
CA LEU A 13 2.60 -5.01 5.56
C LEU A 13 3.32 -3.66 5.70
N GLY A 14 4.53 -3.67 6.28
CA GLY A 14 5.37 -2.47 6.35
C GLY A 14 5.69 -1.89 4.97
N GLN A 15 6.12 -2.74 4.03
CA GLN A 15 6.44 -2.31 2.66
C GLN A 15 5.23 -1.71 1.93
N LEU A 16 4.04 -2.32 2.08
CA LEU A 16 2.81 -1.83 1.45
C LEU A 16 2.39 -0.48 2.04
N ARG A 17 2.48 -0.30 3.36
CA ARG A 17 2.19 0.98 4.01
C ARG A 17 3.15 2.09 3.58
N ASP A 18 4.44 1.78 3.48
CA ASP A 18 5.44 2.73 2.97
C ASP A 18 5.15 3.14 1.52
N GLN A 19 4.69 2.19 0.69
CA GLN A 19 4.30 2.49 -0.69
C GLN A 19 3.04 3.35 -0.76
N LEU A 20 2.01 3.02 0.02
CA LEU A 20 0.78 3.80 0.11
C LEU A 20 1.08 5.25 0.52
N GLN A 21 1.92 5.43 1.55
CA GLN A 21 2.32 6.77 2.02
C GLN A 21 3.03 7.57 0.92
N ARG A 22 3.93 6.95 0.15
CA ARG A 22 4.59 7.63 -0.97
C ARG A 22 3.61 8.07 -2.05
N LEU A 23 2.63 7.23 -2.37
CA LEU A 23 1.58 7.57 -3.34
C LEU A 23 0.75 8.76 -2.85
N GLU A 24 0.35 8.76 -1.58
CA GLU A 24 -0.44 9.84 -0.97
C GLU A 24 0.31 11.17 -0.90
N GLU A 25 1.54 11.14 -0.38
CA GLU A 25 2.28 12.36 -0.05
C GLU A 25 3.02 12.95 -1.27
N THR A 26 3.44 12.10 -2.20
CA THR A 26 4.30 12.52 -3.32
C THR A 26 3.59 12.44 -4.65
N ASP A 27 3.16 11.24 -5.05
CA ASP A 27 2.68 11.03 -6.43
C ASP A 27 1.32 11.65 -6.65
N TYR A 28 0.38 11.47 -5.72
CA TYR A 28 -0.95 12.08 -5.74
C TYR A 28 -0.84 13.60 -5.81
N MET A 29 -0.06 14.21 -4.91
CA MET A 29 0.13 15.66 -4.88
C MET A 29 0.76 16.16 -6.18
N THR A 30 1.76 15.44 -6.70
CA THR A 30 2.40 15.80 -7.97
C THR A 30 1.42 15.73 -9.14
N ALA A 31 0.67 14.63 -9.27
CA ALA A 31 -0.31 14.45 -10.34
C ALA A 31 -1.51 15.39 -10.22
N TYR A 32 -1.94 15.71 -9.01
CA TYR A 32 -3.02 16.67 -8.76
C TYR A 32 -2.67 18.06 -9.33
N TYR A 33 -1.42 18.51 -9.15
CA TYR A 33 -0.99 19.82 -9.64
C TYR A 33 -0.47 19.82 -11.09
N LYS A 34 0.18 18.73 -11.53
CA LYS A 34 0.88 18.67 -12.83
C LYS A 34 0.17 17.81 -13.88
N GLY A 35 -0.90 17.11 -13.51
CA GLY A 35 -1.61 16.14 -14.34
C GLY A 35 -1.01 14.72 -14.31
N TYR A 36 0.28 14.60 -13.97
CA TYR A 36 1.00 13.34 -13.89
C TYR A 36 2.00 13.32 -12.71
N SER A 37 2.27 12.14 -12.15
CA SER A 37 3.28 11.91 -11.12
C SER A 37 4.71 11.99 -11.67
N ALA A 38 5.71 11.81 -10.80
CA ALA A 38 7.11 11.73 -11.23
C ALA A 38 7.40 10.50 -12.11
N SER A 39 6.64 9.42 -11.92
CA SER A 39 6.71 8.19 -12.72
C SER A 39 5.87 8.26 -14.00
N GLY A 40 5.11 9.35 -14.20
CA GLY A 40 4.26 9.54 -15.37
C GLY A 40 2.84 8.98 -15.23
N ALA A 41 2.43 8.54 -14.04
CA ALA A 41 1.07 8.08 -13.78
C ALA A 41 0.09 9.26 -13.66
N THR A 42 -1.12 9.08 -14.18
CA THR A 42 -2.22 10.03 -14.03
C THR A 42 -2.78 10.01 -12.61
N LEU A 43 -3.55 11.05 -12.26
CA LEU A 43 -4.24 11.10 -10.96
C LEU A 43 -5.23 9.94 -10.76
N GLU A 44 -5.86 9.45 -11.83
CA GLU A 44 -6.79 8.32 -11.77
C GLU A 44 -6.05 7.00 -11.50
N GLU A 45 -4.96 6.74 -12.23
CA GLU A 45 -4.12 5.56 -12.02
C GLU A 45 -3.54 5.51 -10.60
N ILE A 46 -3.13 6.66 -10.05
CA ILE A 46 -2.62 6.73 -8.66
C ILE A 46 -3.73 6.39 -7.66
N LYS A 47 -4.95 6.87 -7.87
CA LYS A 47 -6.08 6.55 -6.99
C LYS A 47 -6.43 5.07 -7.05
N GLU A 48 -6.41 4.48 -8.24
CA GLU A 48 -6.63 3.04 -8.41
C GLU A 48 -5.54 2.23 -7.71
N GLU A 49 -4.27 2.63 -7.84
CA GLU A 49 -3.16 1.97 -7.15
C GLU A 49 -3.30 2.06 -5.62
N MET A 50 -3.65 3.24 -5.10
CA MET A 50 -3.92 3.43 -3.67
C MET A 50 -5.03 2.49 -3.18
N GLN A 51 -6.16 2.43 -3.88
CA GLN A 51 -7.28 1.55 -3.50
C GLN A 51 -6.87 0.08 -3.51
N MET A 52 -6.08 -0.35 -4.49
CA MET A 52 -5.55 -1.71 -4.53
C MET A 52 -4.60 -2.01 -3.37
N LEU A 53 -3.76 -1.05 -2.98
CA LEU A 53 -2.85 -1.21 -1.84
C LEU A 53 -3.61 -1.22 -0.52
N GLU A 54 -4.59 -0.35 -0.33
CA GLU A 54 -5.46 -0.34 0.85
C GLU A 54 -6.17 -1.69 1.03
N ALA A 55 -6.72 -2.24 -0.05
CA ALA A 55 -7.37 -3.56 -0.01
C ALA A 55 -6.39 -4.69 0.35
N GLN A 56 -5.15 -4.64 -0.18
CA GLN A 56 -4.11 -5.62 0.16
C GLN A 56 -3.65 -5.49 1.61
N ILE A 57 -3.46 -4.27 2.09
CA ILE A 57 -3.11 -3.96 3.48
C ILE A 57 -4.19 -4.51 4.41
N HIS A 58 -5.46 -4.20 4.13
CA HIS A 58 -6.56 -4.63 4.97
C HIS A 58 -6.65 -6.15 5.07
N LYS A 59 -6.55 -6.85 3.94
CA LYS A 59 -6.54 -8.32 3.93
C LYS A 59 -5.35 -8.89 4.72
N LEU A 60 -4.17 -8.28 4.60
CA LEU A 60 -2.98 -8.73 5.30
C LEU A 60 -3.08 -8.48 6.82
N GLU A 61 -3.70 -7.37 7.22
CA GLU A 61 -4.04 -7.08 8.61
C GLU A 61 -5.01 -8.12 9.17
N GLU A 62 -6.07 -8.48 8.43
CA GLU A 62 -7.00 -9.56 8.83
C GLU A 62 -6.26 -10.89 9.02
N GLU A 63 -5.39 -11.26 8.07
CA GLU A 63 -4.60 -12.50 8.15
C GLU A 63 -3.64 -12.51 9.36
N LEU A 64 -3.11 -11.35 9.74
CA LEU A 64 -2.20 -11.18 10.89
C LEU A 64 -2.97 -11.18 12.22
N ASP A 65 -4.15 -10.56 12.27
CA ASP A 65 -5.01 -10.51 13.46
C ASP A 65 -5.59 -11.90 13.81
N ASP A 66 -5.88 -12.72 12.81
CA ASP A 66 -6.35 -14.11 12.97
C ASP A 66 -5.25 -15.07 13.48
N PHE A 67 -4.01 -14.61 13.62
CA PHE A 67 -2.92 -15.43 14.16
C PHE A 67 -2.96 -15.46 15.69
N GLU A 68 -3.54 -16.53 16.26
CA GLU A 68 -3.42 -16.85 17.68
C GLU A 68 -2.04 -17.47 18.01
N TRP A 69 -1.38 -16.93 19.04
CA TRP A 69 -0.04 -17.29 19.52
C TRP A 69 0.00 -18.64 20.27
#